data_AF-A0A517QLR6-F1
#
_entry.id   AF-A0A517QLR6-F1
#
_cell.length_a   1.000
_cell.length_b   1.000
_cell.length_c   1.000
_cell.angle_alpha   90.00
_cell.angle_beta   90.00
_cell.angle_gamma   90.00
#
_symmetry.space_group_name_H-M   'P 1'
#
loop_
_entity.id
_entity.type
_entity.pdbx_description
1 polymer ?
#
loop_
_entity_poly.entity_id
_entity_poly.type
_entity_poly.pdbx_seq_one_letter_code
_entity_poly.pdbx_strand_id
1 'polypeptide(L)'
;MATFQTMMKSNQSRLAIFSLLKRTISKETVALLLLLFGTGPLSADEPATVPKMNDQENKQEVVSTFSIVAYDPATKEWGIGVASKFLAVGHVVPWAKAEQGAIATQSFANTTYGPEGLRLLNDGASASEVLKQLTDADPMRANRQVGLVDKFGNAATFTGEKCLPWAGGKTGENFACQGNILAGPEVIEKMAKAFEDSEGSLTWRIMGALEAADEAGGDIRGRQSAAILVVKEGAGYAGFNDRMIDFRVDDHETPIQELGRILSLKLERPDSKNKDSEDDSVTEKSVTEKADTNKADTNKADTNKADTNKADTDKADTDKADTDKADTDKADTDKADADKDSE
;
A
#
# COMPACT_ATOMS: atom_id res chain seq x y z
N MET A 1 12.01 35.78 29.57
CA MET A 1 12.60 36.85 28.75
C MET A 1 13.16 36.20 27.50
N ALA A 2 12.57 36.50 26.34
CA ALA A 2 12.87 35.94 25.00
C ALA A 2 13.26 34.44 25.04
N THR A 3 12.32 33.49 25.10
CA THR A 3 11.85 32.75 23.91
C THR A 3 10.67 31.84 24.31
N PHE A 4 9.51 32.43 24.64
CA PHE A 4 8.28 31.64 24.93
C PHE A 4 6.97 32.42 24.63
N GLN A 5 7.05 33.53 23.90
CA GLN A 5 5.97 34.51 23.78
C GLN A 5 5.40 34.72 22.37
N THR A 6 5.79 33.88 21.40
CA THR A 6 5.29 33.96 20.02
C THR A 6 4.15 32.95 19.73
N MET A 7 3.93 31.95 20.59
CA MET A 7 2.91 30.91 20.37
C MET A 7 1.52 31.21 20.98
N MET A 8 1.36 32.31 21.74
CA MET A 8 0.07 32.75 22.30
C MET A 8 -0.64 33.86 21.49
N LYS A 9 -0.23 34.12 20.24
CA LYS A 9 -0.80 35.19 19.41
C LYS A 9 -1.81 34.77 18.33
N SER A 10 -2.10 33.49 18.11
CA SER A 10 -3.08 33.08 17.07
C SER A 10 -4.50 32.77 17.57
N ASN A 11 -4.72 32.63 18.89
CA ASN A 11 -6.05 32.32 19.44
C ASN A 11 -6.80 33.53 20.06
N GLN A 12 -6.16 34.71 20.10
CA GLN A 12 -6.76 35.94 20.62
C GLN A 12 -7.46 36.79 19.53
N SER A 13 -7.24 36.51 18.25
CA SER A 13 -7.80 37.32 17.14
C SER A 13 -9.24 36.98 16.76
N ARG A 14 -9.83 35.89 17.30
CA ARG A 14 -11.22 35.48 17.00
C ARG A 14 -12.25 35.93 18.04
N LEU A 15 -11.83 36.25 19.27
CA LEU A 15 -12.73 36.77 20.31
C LEU A 15 -12.89 38.30 20.30
N ALA A 16 -12.01 39.04 19.64
CA ALA A 16 -12.08 40.51 19.56
C ALA A 16 -13.14 41.04 18.56
N ILE A 17 -13.59 40.21 17.61
CA ILE A 17 -14.59 40.61 16.60
C ILE A 17 -16.03 40.57 17.17
N PHE A 18 -16.29 39.73 18.17
CA PHE A 18 -17.62 39.62 18.78
C PHE A 18 -17.91 40.65 19.89
N SER A 19 -16.88 41.30 20.45
CA SER A 19 -17.07 42.30 21.52
C SER A 19 -17.29 43.73 21.03
N LEU A 20 -17.09 44.00 19.73
CA LEU A 20 -17.18 45.36 19.17
C LEU A 20 -18.55 45.73 18.57
N LEU A 21 -19.53 44.81 18.51
CA LEU A 21 -20.85 45.08 17.90
C LEU A 21 -22.02 45.25 18.89
N LYS A 22 -21.74 45.40 20.20
CA LYS A 22 -22.79 45.59 21.24
C LYS A 22 -22.86 47.01 21.82
N ARG A 23 -22.14 47.97 21.26
CA ARG A 23 -22.31 49.39 21.58
C ARG A 23 -22.76 50.11 20.31
N THR A 24 -24.07 50.20 20.10
CA THR A 24 -24.82 51.30 19.43
C THR A 24 -26.18 50.77 18.94
N ILE A 25 -27.09 50.43 19.86
CA ILE A 25 -28.53 50.37 19.55
C ILE A 25 -29.27 50.84 20.82
N SER A 26 -30.09 51.90 20.72
CA SER A 26 -30.87 52.42 21.84
C SER A 26 -32.05 51.49 22.16
N LYS A 27 -32.53 51.53 23.41
CA LYS A 27 -33.61 50.65 23.92
C LYS A 27 -34.94 50.78 23.17
N GLU A 28 -35.12 51.83 22.37
CA GLU A 28 -36.37 52.13 21.65
C GLU A 28 -36.48 51.40 20.30
N THR A 29 -35.38 50.88 19.75
CA THR A 29 -35.41 50.11 18.48
C THR A 29 -35.80 48.63 18.67
N VAL A 30 -35.66 48.08 19.88
CA VAL A 30 -35.98 46.66 20.17
C VAL A 30 -37.50 46.45 20.33
N ALA A 31 -38.25 47.49 20.72
CA ALA A 31 -39.69 47.39 20.93
C ALA A 31 -40.51 47.27 19.64
N LEU A 32 -39.96 47.67 18.49
CA LEU A 32 -40.66 47.61 17.20
C LEU A 32 -40.51 46.27 16.46
N LEU A 33 -39.56 45.41 16.87
CA LEU A 33 -39.34 44.10 16.23
C LEU A 33 -40.15 42.96 16.88
N LEU A 34 -40.80 43.22 18.03
CA LEU A 34 -41.59 42.24 18.78
C LEU A 34 -43.09 42.17 18.37
N LEU A 35 -43.48 42.83 17.28
CA LEU A 35 -44.85 42.81 16.75
C LEU A 35 -45.03 41.96 15.47
N LEU A 36 -43.99 41.24 15.01
CA LEU A 36 -44.03 40.48 13.75
C LEU A 36 -44.01 38.95 13.87
N PHE A 37 -44.04 38.37 15.07
CA PHE A 37 -44.17 36.92 15.22
C PHE A 37 -45.32 36.58 16.17
N GLY A 38 -46.38 36.02 15.59
CA GLY A 38 -47.64 35.72 16.24
C GLY A 38 -47.51 34.75 17.41
N THR A 39 -48.41 34.94 18.38
CA THR A 39 -48.62 34.06 19.53
C THR A 39 -49.28 32.75 19.09
N GLY A 40 -48.48 31.71 18.85
CA GLY A 40 -48.95 30.32 18.84
C GLY A 40 -48.65 29.67 20.20
N PRO A 41 -49.50 28.75 20.70
CA PRO A 41 -49.23 28.08 21.98
C PRO A 41 -47.98 27.20 21.86
N LEU A 42 -47.02 27.39 22.79
CA LEU A 42 -45.91 26.47 22.97
C LEU A 42 -46.47 25.11 23.41
N SER A 43 -46.45 24.14 22.51
CA SER A 43 -46.49 22.72 22.89
C SER A 43 -45.19 22.41 23.64
N ALA A 44 -45.30 21.79 24.81
CA ALA A 44 -44.16 21.29 25.54
C ALA A 44 -43.62 20.06 24.81
N ASP A 45 -42.63 20.24 23.95
CA ASP A 45 -41.86 19.14 23.40
C ASP A 45 -41.08 18.46 24.55
N GLU A 46 -41.23 17.14 24.63
CA GLU A 46 -40.45 16.27 25.50
C GLU A 46 -38.94 16.56 25.36
N PRO A 47 -38.15 16.43 26.44
CA PRO A 47 -36.71 16.62 26.33
C PRO A 47 -36.18 15.62 25.31
N ALA A 48 -35.61 16.15 24.21
CA ALA A 48 -34.96 15.37 23.17
C ALA A 48 -34.07 14.31 23.83
N THR A 49 -34.46 13.05 23.72
CA THR A 49 -33.65 11.93 24.16
C THR A 49 -32.36 11.99 23.37
N VAL A 50 -31.28 12.41 24.03
CA VAL A 50 -29.93 12.26 23.51
C VAL A 50 -29.79 10.78 23.17
N PRO A 51 -29.58 10.41 21.90
CA PRO A 51 -29.40 9.01 21.55
C PRO A 51 -28.20 8.53 22.35
N LYS A 52 -28.40 7.51 23.19
CA LYS A 52 -27.31 6.82 23.86
C LYS A 52 -26.32 6.46 22.76
N MET A 53 -25.12 7.04 22.79
CA MET A 53 -24.01 6.52 21.99
C MET A 53 -23.91 5.05 22.38
N ASN A 54 -24.16 4.17 21.42
CA ASN A 54 -24.06 2.75 21.67
C ASN A 54 -22.67 2.46 22.23
N ASP A 55 -22.62 1.77 23.37
CA ASP A 55 -21.48 0.99 23.82
C ASP A 55 -21.27 -0.18 22.84
N GLN A 56 -21.06 0.12 21.56
CA GLN A 56 -20.35 -0.80 20.68
C GLN A 56 -18.92 -0.78 21.19
N GLU A 57 -18.58 -1.72 22.08
CA GLU A 57 -17.21 -2.17 22.22
C GLU A 57 -16.60 -2.17 20.82
N ASN A 58 -15.53 -1.39 20.63
CA ASN A 58 -14.79 -1.31 19.39
C ASN A 58 -14.27 -2.72 19.06
N LYS A 59 -15.12 -3.53 18.43
CA LYS A 59 -14.85 -4.89 17.95
C LYS A 59 -13.96 -4.73 16.73
N GLN A 60 -12.74 -4.30 16.98
CA GLN A 60 -11.70 -4.31 15.96
C GLN A 60 -11.55 -5.76 15.51
N GLU A 61 -11.88 -6.00 14.24
CA GLU A 61 -11.95 -7.35 13.70
C GLU A 61 -10.57 -7.98 13.68
N VAL A 62 -10.48 -9.24 14.12
CA VAL A 62 -9.23 -10.00 14.05
C VAL A 62 -9.01 -10.40 12.59
N VAL A 63 -7.91 -9.95 11.99
CA VAL A 63 -7.54 -10.27 10.61
C VAL A 63 -6.64 -11.51 10.59
N SER A 64 -7.19 -12.70 10.30
CA SER A 64 -6.38 -13.86 9.91
C SER A 64 -5.74 -13.54 8.59
N THR A 65 -4.43 -13.64 8.55
CA THR A 65 -3.63 -13.03 7.51
C THR A 65 -2.37 -13.82 7.39
N PHE A 66 -1.91 -14.05 6.16
CA PHE A 66 -0.51 -14.36 5.90
C PHE A 66 0.07 -13.32 4.97
N SER A 67 1.32 -12.94 5.22
CA SER A 67 2.02 -11.95 4.41
C SER A 67 3.52 -12.22 4.40
N ILE A 68 4.17 -11.68 3.38
CA ILE A 68 5.62 -11.63 3.21
C ILE A 68 6.02 -10.19 2.95
N VAL A 69 7.12 -9.76 3.56
CA VAL A 69 7.89 -8.59 3.15
C VAL A 69 9.23 -9.06 2.62
N ALA A 70 9.73 -8.46 1.56
CA ALA A 70 10.95 -8.89 0.92
C ALA A 70 11.71 -7.74 0.25
N TYR A 71 13.03 -7.93 0.11
CA TYR A 71 13.95 -7.05 -0.59
C TYR A 71 14.69 -7.84 -1.66
N ASP A 72 14.85 -7.26 -2.85
CA ASP A 72 15.75 -7.77 -3.88
C ASP A 72 16.97 -6.85 -4.00
N PRO A 73 18.17 -7.28 -3.55
CA PRO A 73 19.37 -6.47 -3.63
C PRO A 73 19.87 -6.23 -5.05
N ALA A 74 19.54 -7.10 -6.01
CA ALA A 74 20.02 -6.96 -7.38
C ALA A 74 19.29 -5.82 -8.11
N THR A 75 18.00 -5.66 -7.84
CA THR A 75 17.13 -4.69 -8.49
C THR A 75 16.78 -3.48 -7.62
N LYS A 76 17.12 -3.54 -6.32
CA LYS A 76 16.75 -2.56 -5.28
C LYS A 76 15.24 -2.37 -5.18
N GLU A 77 14.53 -3.48 -5.12
CA GLU A 77 13.07 -3.53 -5.01
C GLU A 77 12.67 -3.95 -3.58
N TRP A 78 11.67 -3.28 -3.00
CA TRP A 78 11.03 -3.70 -1.75
C TRP A 78 9.59 -4.07 -2.03
N GLY A 79 9.15 -5.21 -1.51
CA GLY A 79 7.84 -5.75 -1.82
C GLY A 79 7.12 -6.30 -0.60
N ILE A 80 5.79 -6.24 -0.65
CA ILE A 80 4.88 -6.87 0.30
C ILE A 80 3.82 -7.64 -0.48
N GLY A 81 3.55 -8.88 -0.08
CA GLY A 81 2.38 -9.64 -0.49
C GLY A 81 1.53 -10.01 0.73
N VAL A 82 0.21 -9.95 0.60
CA VAL A 82 -0.72 -10.30 1.69
C VAL A 82 -2.01 -10.92 1.16
N ALA A 83 -2.59 -11.86 1.91
CA ALA A 83 -3.94 -12.38 1.68
C ALA A 83 -4.69 -12.67 2.99
N SER A 84 -6.02 -12.59 2.95
CA SER A 84 -6.88 -12.73 4.14
C SER A 84 -8.37 -13.02 3.81
N LYS A 85 -9.09 -13.67 4.72
CA LYS A 85 -10.56 -13.55 4.88
C LYS A 85 -10.91 -12.23 5.60
N PHE A 86 -10.68 -11.12 4.91
CA PHE A 86 -10.99 -9.76 5.36
C PHE A 86 -11.22 -8.90 4.14
N LEU A 87 -12.12 -7.91 4.22
CA LEU A 87 -12.37 -7.00 3.11
C LEU A 87 -11.19 -6.05 2.92
N ALA A 88 -10.66 -5.95 1.70
CA ALA A 88 -9.64 -4.97 1.34
C ALA A 88 -8.36 -4.96 2.23
N VAL A 89 -7.76 -6.13 2.47
CA VAL A 89 -6.57 -6.28 3.32
C VAL A 89 -5.39 -5.40 2.87
N GLY A 90 -5.30 -5.10 1.56
CA GLY A 90 -4.29 -4.23 0.96
C GLY A 90 -4.33 -2.78 1.41
N HIS A 91 -5.42 -2.32 2.02
CA HIS A 91 -5.50 -0.99 2.64
C HIS A 91 -4.81 -0.93 4.01
N VAL A 92 -4.71 -2.07 4.72
CA VAL A 92 -4.24 -2.12 6.11
C VAL A 92 -2.77 -2.54 6.20
N VAL A 93 -2.44 -3.63 5.54
CA VAL A 93 -1.22 -4.39 5.83
C VAL A 93 0.04 -3.83 5.16
N PRO A 94 0.08 -3.55 3.84
CA PRO A 94 1.33 -3.27 3.15
C PRO A 94 1.77 -1.80 3.24
N TRP A 95 3.00 -1.58 3.70
CA TRP A 95 3.67 -0.28 3.74
C TRP A 95 5.09 -0.39 3.20
N ALA A 96 5.43 0.35 2.16
CA ALA A 96 6.75 0.30 1.55
C ALA A 96 7.18 1.67 1.03
N LYS A 97 8.49 1.95 1.11
CA LYS A 97 9.14 3.08 0.44
C LYS A 97 10.47 2.63 -0.13
N ALA A 98 10.74 3.04 -1.38
CA ALA A 98 12.00 2.77 -2.03
C ALA A 98 13.15 3.35 -1.19
N GLU A 99 14.27 2.64 -1.15
CA GLU A 99 15.48 2.97 -0.39
C GLU A 99 15.33 3.01 1.14
N GLN A 100 14.14 2.69 1.68
CA GLN A 100 13.87 2.66 3.12
C GLN A 100 13.58 1.24 3.60
N GLY A 101 12.57 0.58 3.02
CA GLY A 101 12.16 -0.74 3.44
C GLY A 101 10.69 -1.07 3.18
N ALA A 102 10.27 -2.21 3.71
CA ALA A 102 8.91 -2.73 3.64
C ALA A 102 8.45 -3.25 5.01
N ILE A 103 7.18 -3.00 5.35
CA ILE A 103 6.55 -3.35 6.62
C ILE A 103 5.14 -3.89 6.36
N ALA A 104 4.83 -5.02 6.98
CA ALA A 104 3.50 -5.63 6.99
C ALA A 104 2.98 -5.70 8.43
N THR A 105 2.00 -4.87 8.79
CA THR A 105 1.34 -4.88 10.12
C THR A 105 -0.04 -5.52 10.02
N GLN A 106 -0.33 -6.51 10.87
CA GLN A 106 -1.53 -7.35 10.77
C GLN A 106 -2.00 -7.89 12.14
N SER A 107 -2.96 -8.84 12.09
CA SER A 107 -3.75 -9.30 13.23
C SER A 107 -4.63 -8.17 13.78
N PHE A 108 -4.56 -7.86 15.08
CA PHE A 108 -5.13 -6.62 15.59
C PHE A 108 -4.25 -5.45 15.12
N ALA A 109 -4.30 -5.12 13.83
CA ALA A 109 -3.30 -4.27 13.18
C ALA A 109 -3.21 -2.86 13.81
N ASN A 110 -2.01 -2.31 13.85
CA ASN A 110 -1.78 -0.91 14.21
C ASN A 110 -1.17 -0.19 13.02
N THR A 111 -1.99 0.50 12.23
CA THR A 111 -1.56 1.14 10.98
C THR A 111 -0.49 2.21 11.18
N THR A 112 -0.28 2.71 12.40
CA THR A 112 0.82 3.65 12.67
C THR A 112 2.19 3.00 12.56
N TYR A 113 2.30 1.66 12.66
CA TYR A 113 3.57 0.94 12.48
C TYR A 113 4.16 1.14 11.09
N GLY A 114 3.32 1.31 10.07
CA GLY A 114 3.76 1.52 8.69
C GLY A 114 4.54 2.83 8.52
N PRO A 115 3.90 4.00 8.66
CA PRO A 115 4.57 5.29 8.49
C PRO A 115 5.71 5.51 9.50
N GLU A 116 5.52 5.13 10.76
CA GLU A 116 6.55 5.34 11.80
C GLU A 116 7.73 4.39 11.62
N GLY A 117 7.48 3.12 11.28
CA GLY A 117 8.56 2.18 11.01
C GLY A 117 9.37 2.59 9.78
N LEU A 118 8.74 3.02 8.69
CA LEU A 118 9.44 3.52 7.50
C LEU A 118 10.27 4.77 7.82
N ARG A 119 9.77 5.67 8.69
CA ARG A 119 10.52 6.82 9.17
C ARG A 119 11.78 6.39 9.93
N LEU A 120 11.67 5.42 10.84
CA LEU A 120 12.81 4.92 11.61
C LEU A 120 13.84 4.19 10.72
N LEU A 121 13.39 3.43 9.73
CA LEU A 121 14.26 2.79 8.73
C LEU A 121 15.02 3.83 7.91
N ASN A 122 14.35 4.92 7.51
CA ASN A 122 14.97 6.04 6.83
C ASN A 122 16.05 6.72 7.70
N ASP A 123 15.81 6.85 9.00
CA ASP A 123 16.77 7.40 9.97
C ASP A 123 17.96 6.48 10.25
N GLY A 124 17.99 5.28 9.65
CA GLY A 124 19.11 4.36 9.68
C GLY A 124 19.01 3.25 10.73
N ALA A 125 17.87 3.11 11.42
CA ALA A 125 17.64 1.96 12.29
C ALA A 125 17.50 0.68 11.46
N SER A 126 18.04 -0.42 11.97
CA SER A 126 17.86 -1.76 11.40
C SER A 126 16.43 -2.28 11.62
N ALA A 127 16.02 -3.29 10.84
CA ALA A 127 14.71 -3.93 11.01
C ALA A 127 14.44 -4.40 12.45
N SER A 128 15.44 -4.97 13.13
CA SER A 128 15.30 -5.42 14.52
C SER A 128 15.14 -4.26 15.52
N GLU A 129 15.85 -3.15 15.31
CA GLU A 129 15.73 -1.96 16.16
C GLU A 129 14.36 -1.30 15.97
N VAL A 130 13.89 -1.19 14.73
CA VAL A 130 12.55 -0.67 14.42
C VAL A 130 11.47 -1.55 15.04
N LEU A 131 11.57 -2.87 14.88
CA LEU A 131 10.64 -3.83 15.49
C LEU A 131 10.54 -3.63 17.01
N LYS A 132 11.69 -3.52 17.67
CA LYS A 132 11.75 -3.31 19.12
C LYS A 132 11.12 -1.98 19.52
N GLN A 133 11.46 -0.89 18.84
CA GLN A 133 10.92 0.44 19.14
C GLN A 133 9.40 0.51 18.98
N LEU A 134 8.88 -0.01 17.85
CA LEU A 134 7.44 -0.04 17.60
C LEU A 134 6.69 -0.87 18.64
N THR A 135 7.20 -2.07 18.95
CA THR A 135 6.52 -2.97 19.89
C THR A 135 6.64 -2.56 21.35
N ASP A 136 7.77 -1.97 21.78
CA ASP A 136 7.91 -1.46 23.15
C ASP A 136 7.02 -0.24 23.40
N ALA A 137 6.73 0.54 22.36
CA ALA A 137 5.85 1.70 22.43
C ALA A 137 4.35 1.36 22.37
N ASP A 138 3.95 0.13 22.01
CA ASP A 138 2.55 -0.29 21.88
C ASP A 138 2.09 -1.13 23.09
N PRO A 139 1.23 -0.59 23.98
CA PRO A 139 0.69 -1.34 25.11
C PRO A 139 -0.13 -2.58 24.69
N MET A 140 -0.63 -2.61 23.47
CA MET A 140 -1.36 -3.75 22.90
C MET A 140 -0.47 -4.64 22.02
N ARG A 141 0.87 -4.53 22.11
CA ARG A 141 1.83 -5.38 21.35
C ARG A 141 1.47 -6.86 21.38
N ALA A 142 0.94 -7.38 22.50
CA ALA A 142 0.57 -8.78 22.64
C ALA A 142 -0.49 -9.24 21.61
N ASN A 143 -1.28 -8.32 21.06
CA ASN A 143 -2.30 -8.59 20.03
C ASN A 143 -1.83 -8.25 18.60
N ARG A 144 -0.60 -7.77 18.43
CA ARG A 144 -0.06 -7.32 17.15
C ARG A 144 0.76 -8.41 16.48
N GLN A 145 0.79 -8.37 15.16
CA GLN A 145 1.78 -9.10 14.37
C GLN A 145 2.39 -8.15 13.34
N VAL A 146 3.71 -8.21 13.15
CA VAL A 146 4.40 -7.35 12.19
C VAL A 146 5.62 -8.06 11.61
N GLY A 147 5.83 -7.92 10.31
CA GLY A 147 7.08 -8.26 9.63
C GLY A 147 7.66 -7.04 8.94
N LEU A 148 8.98 -6.92 8.87
CA LEU A 148 9.65 -5.87 8.11
C LEU A 148 11.01 -6.32 7.56
N VAL A 149 11.44 -5.64 6.50
CA VAL A 149 12.78 -5.73 5.92
C VAL A 149 13.31 -4.32 5.68
N ASP A 150 14.56 -4.07 6.06
CA ASP A 150 15.21 -2.77 5.89
C ASP A 150 15.89 -2.62 4.51
N LYS A 151 16.52 -1.45 4.29
CA LYS A 151 17.19 -1.15 3.01
C LYS A 151 18.43 -1.99 2.71
N PHE A 152 18.92 -2.75 3.68
CA PHE A 152 20.07 -3.65 3.56
C PHE A 152 19.64 -5.12 3.48
N GLY A 153 18.35 -5.41 3.54
CA GLY A 153 17.83 -6.77 3.53
C GLY A 153 17.81 -7.45 4.90
N ASN A 154 18.13 -6.74 6.00
CA ASN A 154 17.92 -7.34 7.32
C ASN A 154 16.42 -7.41 7.58
N ALA A 155 15.95 -8.57 8.03
CA ALA A 155 14.54 -8.85 8.22
C ALA A 155 14.24 -9.16 9.70
N ALA A 156 13.05 -8.77 10.14
CA ALA A 156 12.57 -9.02 11.49
C ALA A 156 11.06 -9.29 11.48
N THR A 157 10.60 -10.18 12.37
CA THR A 157 9.18 -10.48 12.55
C THR A 157 8.83 -10.60 14.03
N PHE A 158 7.62 -10.20 14.39
CA PHE A 158 7.08 -10.29 15.75
C PHE A 158 5.65 -10.81 15.69
N THR A 159 5.36 -11.79 16.55
CA THR A 159 4.00 -12.30 16.79
C THR A 159 3.71 -12.16 18.28
N GLY A 160 2.71 -11.34 18.62
CA GLY A 160 2.27 -11.19 19.99
C GLY A 160 1.62 -12.47 20.53
N GLU A 161 1.80 -12.72 21.84
CA GLU A 161 1.31 -13.94 22.51
C GLU A 161 -0.23 -14.11 22.51
N LYS A 162 -0.99 -13.04 22.22
CA LYS A 162 -2.46 -13.05 22.12
C LYS A 162 -2.95 -13.09 20.67
N CYS A 163 -2.05 -13.22 19.68
CA CYS A 163 -2.47 -13.53 18.31
C CYS A 163 -3.17 -14.90 18.28
N LEU A 164 -4.29 -14.98 17.58
CA LEU A 164 -5.10 -16.20 17.54
C LEU A 164 -4.36 -17.32 16.79
N PRO A 165 -4.26 -18.54 17.36
CA PRO A 165 -3.49 -19.63 16.79
C PRO A 165 -4.19 -20.29 15.57
N TRP A 166 -3.44 -20.92 14.66
CA TRP A 166 -1.98 -20.92 14.64
C TRP A 166 -1.43 -19.55 14.22
N ALA A 167 -0.41 -19.06 14.93
CA ALA A 167 0.24 -17.79 14.63
C ALA A 167 1.75 -17.88 14.83
N GLY A 168 2.50 -17.28 13.91
CA GLY A 168 3.95 -17.26 13.95
C GLY A 168 4.55 -16.52 12.77
N GLY A 169 5.88 -16.55 12.69
CA GLY A 169 6.63 -15.97 11.58
C GLY A 169 8.01 -16.60 11.43
N LYS A 170 8.61 -16.38 10.27
CA LYS A 170 9.94 -16.86 9.90
C LYS A 170 10.67 -15.77 9.13
N THR A 171 11.93 -15.55 9.46
CA THR A 171 12.83 -14.67 8.69
C THR A 171 13.81 -15.52 7.89
N GLY A 172 14.23 -15.01 6.74
CA GLY A 172 15.33 -15.55 5.94
C GLY A 172 16.13 -14.42 5.31
N GLU A 173 16.99 -14.77 4.35
CA GLU A 173 17.81 -13.77 3.67
C GLU A 173 16.92 -12.81 2.85
N ASN A 174 16.92 -11.53 3.22
CA ASN A 174 16.14 -10.47 2.56
C ASN A 174 14.60 -10.60 2.66
N PHE A 175 14.05 -11.41 3.58
CA PHE A 175 12.59 -11.50 3.75
C PHE A 175 12.12 -11.88 5.16
N ALA A 176 10.86 -11.55 5.46
CA ALA A 176 10.13 -12.05 6.62
C ALA A 176 8.70 -12.47 6.22
N CYS A 177 8.28 -13.65 6.67
CA CYS A 177 6.93 -14.18 6.54
C CYS A 177 6.25 -14.25 7.91
N GLN A 178 4.96 -13.95 7.96
CA GLN A 178 4.17 -13.99 9.18
C GLN A 178 2.71 -14.30 8.90
N GLY A 179 2.04 -14.95 9.85
CA GLY A 179 0.61 -15.12 9.78
C GLY A 179 -0.04 -15.54 11.09
N ASN A 180 -1.35 -15.37 11.17
CA ASN A 180 -2.19 -15.69 12.32
C ASN A 180 -3.51 -16.30 11.86
N ILE A 181 -4.13 -17.14 12.70
CA ILE A 181 -5.32 -17.96 12.40
C ILE A 181 -5.10 -18.83 11.13
N LEU A 182 -3.88 -19.36 11.01
CA LEU A 182 -3.51 -20.24 9.90
C LEU A 182 -3.90 -21.69 10.17
N ALA A 183 -3.97 -22.49 9.11
CA ALA A 183 -4.18 -23.94 9.19
C ALA A 183 -3.11 -24.63 10.06
N GLY A 184 -1.88 -24.15 10.00
CA GLY A 184 -0.75 -24.64 10.78
C GLY A 184 0.57 -23.95 10.42
N PRO A 185 1.69 -24.36 11.06
CA PRO A 185 3.02 -23.81 10.78
C PRO A 185 3.47 -24.01 9.32
N GLU A 186 3.00 -25.07 8.67
CA GLU A 186 3.33 -25.43 7.29
C GLU A 186 3.00 -24.31 6.30
N VAL A 187 2.03 -23.44 6.61
CA VAL A 187 1.68 -22.28 5.79
C VAL A 187 2.87 -21.32 5.66
N ILE A 188 3.51 -20.98 6.79
CA ILE A 188 4.68 -20.09 6.80
C ILE A 188 5.92 -20.79 6.26
N GLU A 189 6.08 -22.07 6.55
CA GLU A 189 7.22 -22.87 6.06
C GLU A 189 7.21 -22.97 4.53
N LYS A 190 6.06 -23.31 3.92
CA LYS A 190 5.92 -23.38 2.47
C LYS A 190 6.03 -22.01 1.80
N MET A 191 5.46 -20.95 2.41
CA MET A 191 5.60 -19.58 1.92
C MET A 191 7.07 -19.15 1.83
N ALA A 192 7.82 -19.35 2.92
CA ALA A 192 9.25 -19.02 2.98
C ALA A 192 10.03 -19.85 1.96
N LYS A 193 9.79 -21.17 1.90
CA LYS A 193 10.49 -22.07 0.97
C LYS A 193 10.22 -21.70 -0.49
N ALA A 194 8.97 -21.36 -0.83
CA ALA A 194 8.62 -20.94 -2.19
C ALA A 194 9.35 -19.65 -2.58
N PHE A 195 9.47 -18.68 -1.66
CA PHE A 195 10.22 -17.45 -1.91
C PHE A 195 11.73 -17.71 -2.09
N GLU A 196 12.32 -18.56 -1.24
CA GLU A 196 13.73 -18.96 -1.27
C GLU A 196 14.08 -19.71 -2.56
N ASP A 197 13.23 -20.64 -2.99
CA ASP A 197 13.46 -21.48 -4.18
C ASP A 197 13.11 -20.76 -5.50
N SER A 198 12.53 -19.56 -5.44
CA SER A 198 12.05 -18.84 -6.63
C SER A 198 13.09 -17.90 -7.22
N GLU A 199 13.13 -17.84 -8.54
CA GLU A 199 13.97 -16.92 -9.32
C GLU A 199 13.09 -15.89 -10.07
N GLY A 200 13.72 -14.86 -10.63
CA GLY A 200 13.04 -13.82 -11.41
C GLY A 200 12.66 -12.59 -10.59
N SER A 201 11.71 -11.80 -11.11
CA SER A 201 11.32 -10.52 -10.49
C SER A 201 10.80 -10.71 -9.07
N LEU A 202 11.10 -9.75 -8.18
CA LEU A 202 10.60 -9.77 -6.79
C LEU A 202 9.07 -9.96 -6.72
N THR A 203 8.35 -9.31 -7.64
CA THR A 203 6.88 -9.40 -7.75
C THR A 203 6.40 -10.85 -7.89
N TRP A 204 6.94 -11.62 -8.83
CA TRP A 204 6.54 -13.02 -9.04
C TRP A 204 7.04 -13.96 -7.95
N ARG A 205 8.18 -13.67 -7.33
CA ARG A 205 8.67 -14.42 -6.16
C ARG A 205 7.72 -14.28 -4.97
N ILE A 206 7.26 -13.05 -4.69
CA ILE A 206 6.23 -12.77 -3.68
C ILE A 206 4.90 -13.46 -4.04
N MET A 207 4.49 -13.39 -5.31
CA MET A 207 3.26 -14.05 -5.77
C MET A 207 3.31 -15.56 -5.55
N GLY A 208 4.41 -16.22 -5.92
CA GLY A 208 4.60 -17.66 -5.69
C GLY A 208 4.60 -18.02 -4.20
N ALA A 209 5.11 -17.15 -3.33
CA ALA A 209 5.02 -17.34 -1.88
C ALA A 209 3.55 -17.30 -1.38
N LEU A 210 2.73 -16.37 -1.89
CA LEU A 210 1.30 -16.30 -1.56
C LEU A 210 0.54 -17.53 -2.06
N GLU A 211 0.82 -17.98 -3.29
CA GLU A 211 0.23 -19.20 -3.86
C GLU A 211 0.57 -20.43 -2.98
N ALA A 212 1.84 -20.60 -2.59
CA ALA A 212 2.28 -21.71 -1.75
C ALA A 212 1.67 -21.70 -0.34
N ALA A 213 1.48 -20.52 0.26
CA ALA A 213 0.78 -20.38 1.54
C ALA A 213 -0.72 -20.76 1.43
N ASP A 214 -1.38 -20.34 0.35
CA ASP A 214 -2.80 -20.66 0.13
C ASP A 214 -3.00 -22.17 -0.09
N GLU A 215 -2.13 -22.81 -0.87
CA GLU A 215 -2.11 -24.26 -1.08
C GLU A 215 -1.81 -25.05 0.20
N ALA A 216 -1.05 -24.46 1.13
CA ALA A 216 -0.79 -25.02 2.45
C ALA A 216 -2.00 -24.95 3.42
N GLY A 217 -3.09 -24.30 3.00
CA GLY A 217 -4.32 -24.15 3.79
C GLY A 217 -4.63 -22.72 4.22
N GLY A 218 -3.63 -21.81 4.17
CA GLY A 218 -3.83 -20.37 4.38
C GLY A 218 -4.60 -20.00 5.66
N ASP A 219 -5.50 -19.04 5.51
CA ASP A 219 -6.46 -18.59 6.53
C ASP A 219 -7.61 -19.59 6.66
N ILE A 220 -7.79 -20.21 7.84
CA ILE A 220 -8.82 -21.24 8.07
C ILE A 220 -10.26 -20.72 7.93
N ARG A 221 -10.46 -19.40 7.94
CA ARG A 221 -11.77 -18.77 7.76
C ARG A 221 -12.13 -18.67 6.27
N GLY A 222 -11.17 -18.90 5.38
CA GLY A 222 -11.32 -18.91 3.93
C GLY A 222 -10.58 -17.76 3.25
N ARG A 223 -11.09 -17.34 2.09
CA ARG A 223 -10.47 -16.34 1.21
C ARG A 223 -11.41 -15.16 0.97
N GLN A 224 -10.86 -13.96 0.84
CA GLN A 224 -11.64 -12.78 0.46
C GLN A 224 -10.82 -11.71 -0.27
N SER A 225 -9.65 -11.33 0.23
CA SER A 225 -8.84 -10.29 -0.40
C SER A 225 -7.36 -10.63 -0.42
N ALA A 226 -6.65 -10.01 -1.36
CA ALA A 226 -5.21 -10.11 -1.53
C ALA A 226 -4.64 -8.83 -2.14
N ALA A 227 -3.38 -8.52 -1.83
CA ALA A 227 -2.69 -7.36 -2.39
C ALA A 227 -1.19 -7.60 -2.52
N ILE A 228 -0.60 -6.90 -3.49
CA ILE A 228 0.84 -6.83 -3.67
C ILE A 228 1.26 -5.38 -3.91
N LEU A 229 2.27 -4.94 -3.16
CA LEU A 229 2.89 -3.64 -3.28
C LEU A 229 4.39 -3.86 -3.51
N VAL A 230 4.92 -3.38 -4.63
CA VAL A 230 6.37 -3.36 -4.91
C VAL A 230 6.79 -1.94 -5.23
N VAL A 231 7.86 -1.49 -4.58
CA VAL A 231 8.41 -0.15 -4.74
C VAL A 231 9.87 -0.19 -5.19
N LYS A 232 10.23 0.77 -6.04
CA LYS A 232 11.56 1.00 -6.56
C LYS A 232 11.67 2.45 -7.01
N GLU A 233 12.81 3.06 -6.73
CA GLU A 233 13.06 4.46 -7.06
C GLU A 233 12.70 4.76 -8.52
N GLY A 234 11.79 5.71 -8.73
CA GLY A 234 11.38 6.17 -10.06
C GLY A 234 10.70 5.13 -10.95
N ALA A 235 10.25 4.00 -10.40
CA ALA A 235 9.66 2.89 -11.18
C ALA A 235 8.13 2.99 -11.37
N GLY A 236 7.49 4.02 -10.82
CA GLY A 236 6.07 4.28 -10.98
C GLY A 236 5.68 4.73 -12.38
N TYR A 237 4.38 4.98 -12.58
CA TYR A 237 3.85 5.41 -13.88
C TYR A 237 4.58 6.66 -14.40
N ALA A 238 5.21 6.52 -15.57
CA ALA A 238 6.04 7.54 -16.21
C ALA A 238 7.18 8.09 -15.31
N GLY A 239 7.57 7.36 -14.26
CA GLY A 239 8.63 7.75 -13.33
C GLY A 239 8.26 8.84 -12.32
N PHE A 240 6.97 9.17 -12.15
CA PHE A 240 6.53 10.24 -11.24
C PHE A 240 6.46 9.84 -9.76
N ASN A 241 6.65 8.57 -9.44
CA ASN A 241 6.73 8.05 -8.06
C ASN A 241 7.45 6.69 -8.05
N ASP A 242 7.54 6.07 -6.87
CA ASP A 242 8.26 4.81 -6.67
C ASP A 242 7.38 3.55 -6.69
N ARG A 243 6.06 3.68 -6.90
CA ARG A 243 5.11 2.56 -6.84
C ARG A 243 5.16 1.77 -8.15
N MET A 244 6.08 0.81 -8.24
CA MET A 244 6.23 -0.08 -9.39
C MET A 244 4.99 -0.97 -9.59
N ILE A 245 4.51 -1.59 -8.52
CA ILE A 245 3.29 -2.41 -8.49
C ILE A 245 2.47 -2.03 -7.26
N ASP A 246 1.17 -1.83 -7.43
CA ASP A 246 0.20 -1.62 -6.34
C ASP A 246 -1.16 -2.17 -6.78
N PHE A 247 -1.25 -3.50 -6.76
CA PHE A 247 -2.44 -4.21 -7.20
C PHE A 247 -3.15 -4.84 -6.02
N ARG A 248 -4.48 -4.77 -6.07
CA ARG A 248 -5.37 -5.20 -4.99
C ARG A 248 -6.57 -5.92 -5.58
N VAL A 249 -6.95 -7.00 -4.91
CA VAL A 249 -8.23 -7.67 -5.07
C VAL A 249 -8.91 -7.56 -3.72
N ASP A 250 -9.81 -6.59 -3.59
CA ASP A 250 -10.37 -6.21 -2.29
C ASP A 250 -11.53 -7.12 -1.84
N ASP A 251 -12.19 -7.83 -2.76
CA ASP A 251 -13.20 -8.86 -2.50
C ASP A 251 -13.28 -9.84 -3.69
N HIS A 252 -12.99 -11.11 -3.46
CA HIS A 252 -13.11 -12.21 -4.43
C HIS A 252 -13.08 -13.57 -3.73
N GLU A 253 -13.72 -14.59 -4.32
CA GLU A 253 -13.68 -15.97 -3.80
C GLU A 253 -12.27 -16.60 -3.90
N THR A 254 -11.52 -16.20 -4.91
CA THR A 254 -10.14 -16.66 -5.23
C THR A 254 -9.20 -15.46 -5.44
N PRO A 255 -8.94 -14.66 -4.39
CA PRO A 255 -8.29 -13.35 -4.55
C PRO A 255 -6.81 -13.45 -4.95
N ILE A 256 -6.13 -14.53 -4.58
CA ILE A 256 -4.72 -14.77 -4.94
C ILE A 256 -4.61 -15.13 -6.42
N GLN A 257 -5.47 -16.00 -6.92
CA GLN A 257 -5.53 -16.34 -8.35
C GLN A 257 -5.88 -15.10 -9.19
N GLU A 258 -6.84 -14.29 -8.72
CA GLU A 258 -7.21 -13.05 -9.40
C GLU A 258 -6.08 -12.00 -9.37
N LEU A 259 -5.34 -11.90 -8.25
CA LEU A 259 -4.15 -11.06 -8.14
C LEU A 259 -3.07 -11.50 -9.15
N GLY A 260 -2.83 -12.80 -9.28
CA GLY A 260 -1.95 -13.37 -10.29
C GLY A 260 -2.41 -13.05 -11.72
N ARG A 261 -3.71 -13.13 -12.00
CA ARG A 261 -4.29 -12.80 -13.31
C ARG A 261 -4.05 -11.33 -13.68
N ILE A 262 -4.31 -10.38 -12.78
CA ILE A 262 -4.11 -8.95 -13.06
C ILE A 262 -2.62 -8.58 -13.15
N LEU A 263 -1.75 -9.26 -12.40
CA LEU A 263 -0.29 -9.14 -12.56
C LEU A 263 0.14 -9.58 -13.96
N SER A 264 -0.38 -10.69 -14.48
CA SER A 264 -0.08 -11.19 -15.83
C SER A 264 -0.49 -10.24 -16.96
N LEU A 265 -1.40 -9.29 -16.71
CA LEU A 265 -1.73 -8.24 -17.69
C LEU A 265 -0.63 -7.19 -17.82
N LYS A 266 0.23 -7.06 -16.81
CA LYS A 266 1.28 -6.04 -16.71
C LYS A 266 2.70 -6.60 -16.83
N LEU A 267 2.91 -7.81 -16.31
CA LEU A 267 4.21 -8.49 -16.24
C LEU A 267 4.06 -9.90 -16.83
N GLU A 268 5.04 -10.34 -17.60
CA GLU A 268 5.09 -11.73 -18.07
C GLU A 268 5.23 -12.68 -16.88
N ARG A 269 4.34 -13.67 -16.78
CA ARG A 269 4.42 -14.71 -15.75
C ARG A 269 5.55 -15.67 -16.14
N PRO A 270 6.52 -15.95 -15.26
CA PRO A 270 7.58 -16.92 -15.55
C PRO A 270 6.96 -18.28 -15.90
N ASP A 271 7.51 -18.94 -16.91
CA ASP A 271 7.13 -20.31 -17.25
C ASP A 271 7.24 -21.19 -16.01
N SER A 272 6.14 -21.84 -15.62
CA SER A 272 6.18 -22.90 -14.63
C SER A 272 6.98 -24.05 -15.22
N LYS A 273 8.30 -24.08 -15.02
CA LYS A 273 9.07 -25.29 -15.32
C LYS A 273 8.44 -26.42 -14.51
N ASN A 274 7.81 -27.37 -15.20
CA ASN A 274 7.14 -28.55 -14.65
C ASN A 274 7.93 -29.14 -13.47
N LYS A 275 7.47 -28.88 -12.25
CA LYS A 275 7.71 -29.77 -11.11
C LYS A 275 6.55 -30.76 -11.13
N ASP A 276 6.63 -31.73 -12.04
CA ASP A 276 5.91 -33.02 -12.01
C ASP A 276 6.16 -33.76 -13.33
N SER A 277 7.20 -34.60 -13.35
CA SER A 277 7.19 -35.89 -14.07
C SER A 277 8.42 -36.72 -13.67
N GLU A 278 8.40 -37.27 -12.46
CA GLU A 278 9.08 -38.53 -12.19
C GLU A 278 8.04 -39.55 -11.71
N ASP A 279 7.98 -40.64 -12.46
CA ASP A 279 7.33 -41.94 -12.25
C ASP A 279 5.80 -42.02 -12.28
N ASP A 280 5.28 -42.58 -13.38
CA ASP A 280 4.61 -43.87 -13.25
C ASP A 280 4.72 -44.66 -14.56
N SER A 281 5.59 -45.66 -14.50
CA SER A 281 5.65 -46.76 -15.46
C SER A 281 4.35 -47.60 -15.43
N VAL A 282 3.55 -47.54 -16.49
CA VAL A 282 2.52 -48.56 -16.74
C VAL A 282 2.63 -49.09 -18.17
N THR A 283 2.96 -50.37 -18.21
CA THR A 283 2.99 -51.32 -19.32
C THR A 283 1.84 -51.18 -20.31
N GLU A 284 2.17 -50.94 -21.58
CA GLU A 284 1.23 -51.12 -22.69
C GLU A 284 1.47 -52.46 -23.39
N LYS A 285 0.50 -53.37 -23.27
CA LYS A 285 0.41 -54.61 -24.06
C LYS A 285 0.00 -54.26 -25.49
N SER A 286 0.90 -54.48 -26.43
CA SER A 286 0.58 -54.52 -27.86
C SER A 286 -0.29 -55.74 -28.18
N VAL A 287 -1.52 -55.53 -28.67
CA VAL A 287 -2.26 -56.51 -29.46
C VAL A 287 -2.51 -55.91 -30.85
N THR A 288 -2.11 -56.70 -31.82
CA THR A 288 -2.12 -56.55 -33.28
C THR A 288 -3.51 -56.49 -33.93
N GLU A 289 -3.49 -56.05 -35.20
CA GLU A 289 -4.52 -56.05 -36.25
C GLU A 289 -5.36 -54.76 -36.37
N LYS A 290 -5.65 -54.20 -37.54
CA LYS A 290 -5.34 -54.53 -38.94
C LYS A 290 -5.52 -53.24 -39.76
N ALA A 291 -4.77 -53.13 -40.85
CA ALA A 291 -4.94 -52.10 -41.87
C ALA A 291 -6.31 -52.21 -42.54
N ASP A 292 -6.87 -51.07 -42.95
CA ASP A 292 -7.57 -51.01 -44.22
C ASP A 292 -7.55 -49.62 -44.85
N THR A 293 -7.54 -49.67 -46.17
CA THR A 293 -7.17 -48.64 -47.14
C THR A 293 -8.35 -47.77 -47.55
N ASN A 294 -8.07 -46.52 -47.99
CA ASN A 294 -8.70 -45.79 -49.12
C ASN A 294 -8.29 -44.31 -49.04
N LYS A 295 -7.31 -43.85 -49.84
CA LYS A 295 -7.43 -43.33 -51.23
C LYS A 295 -8.06 -41.93 -51.32
N ALA A 296 -7.17 -40.98 -51.60
CA ALA A 296 -7.27 -39.76 -52.40
C ALA A 296 -8.49 -38.83 -52.24
N ASP A 297 -8.21 -37.55 -52.01
CA ASP A 297 -8.47 -36.57 -53.07
C ASP A 297 -7.57 -35.33 -52.96
N THR A 298 -7.10 -34.94 -54.14
CA THR A 298 -6.33 -33.76 -54.47
C THR A 298 -7.15 -32.49 -54.31
N ASN A 299 -6.55 -31.39 -53.84
CA ASN A 299 -6.62 -30.11 -54.55
C ASN A 299 -5.51 -29.14 -54.10
N LYS A 300 -4.91 -28.53 -55.11
CA LYS A 300 -3.81 -27.57 -55.08
C LYS A 300 -4.37 -26.19 -55.47
N ALA A 301 -3.72 -25.14 -54.99
CA ALA A 301 -3.88 -23.72 -55.29
C ALA A 301 -5.03 -23.05 -54.52
N ASP A 302 -4.91 -21.83 -53.96
CA ASP A 302 -4.25 -20.65 -54.52
C ASP A 302 -3.41 -19.83 -53.53
N THR A 303 -2.34 -19.28 -54.08
CA THR A 303 -1.59 -18.13 -53.58
C THR A 303 -2.45 -16.89 -53.51
N ASN A 304 -2.33 -16.09 -52.45
CA ASN A 304 -2.36 -14.63 -52.56
C ASN A 304 -1.51 -13.97 -51.46
N LYS A 305 -0.64 -13.08 -51.92
CA LYS A 305 0.29 -12.22 -51.19
C LYS A 305 -0.26 -10.79 -51.24
N ALA A 306 0.12 -9.99 -50.23
CA ALA A 306 -0.05 -8.55 -50.05
C ALA A 306 -1.36 -8.16 -49.31
N ASP A 307 -1.39 -7.20 -48.39
CA ASP A 307 -0.70 -5.91 -48.36
C ASP A 307 -0.28 -5.47 -46.94
N THR A 308 0.91 -4.87 -46.86
CA THR A 308 1.38 -4.04 -45.75
C THR A 308 0.75 -2.65 -45.84
N ASN A 309 0.03 -2.21 -44.81
CA ASN A 309 -0.31 -0.80 -44.64
C ASN A 309 0.41 -0.21 -43.42
N LYS A 310 1.41 0.61 -43.75
CA LYS A 310 2.04 1.64 -42.92
C LYS A 310 1.07 2.82 -42.88
N ALA A 311 0.67 3.27 -41.68
CA ALA A 311 -0.11 4.49 -41.52
C ALA A 311 0.74 5.53 -40.76
N ASP A 312 1.22 6.49 -41.56
CA ASP A 312 1.33 7.94 -41.38
C ASP A 312 1.60 8.56 -40.01
N THR A 313 2.66 9.37 -40.03
CA THR A 313 3.12 10.29 -38.98
C THR A 313 2.59 11.67 -39.32
N ASP A 314 1.62 12.15 -38.54
CA ASP A 314 1.20 13.54 -38.61
C ASP A 314 2.00 14.40 -37.64
N LYS A 315 2.71 15.36 -38.23
CA LYS A 315 3.52 16.40 -37.63
C LYS A 315 2.67 17.67 -37.61
N ALA A 316 2.39 18.21 -36.43
CA ALA A 316 1.79 19.53 -36.22
C ALA A 316 2.16 19.98 -34.80
N ASP A 317 2.35 21.25 -34.45
CA ASP A 317 2.73 22.46 -35.17
C ASP A 317 3.48 23.28 -34.13
N THR A 318 4.58 23.94 -34.52
CA THR A 318 5.35 24.80 -33.61
C THR A 318 4.74 26.19 -33.54
N ASP A 319 4.02 26.49 -32.46
CA ASP A 319 3.66 27.87 -32.13
C ASP A 319 4.76 28.54 -31.29
N LYS A 320 5.36 29.53 -31.92
CA LYS A 320 6.38 30.44 -31.40
C LYS A 320 5.64 31.65 -30.83
N ALA A 321 5.65 31.83 -29.50
CA ALA A 321 5.14 33.03 -28.85
C ALA A 321 6.30 33.91 -28.34
N ASP A 322 6.44 35.02 -29.05
CA ASP A 322 6.95 36.35 -28.74
C ASP A 322 7.90 36.60 -27.55
N THR A 323 9.05 37.13 -27.95
CA THR A 323 10.01 37.91 -27.16
C THR A 323 9.49 39.31 -26.86
N ASP A 324 9.44 39.69 -25.59
CA ASP A 324 9.50 41.09 -25.17
C ASP A 324 10.85 41.38 -24.53
N LYS A 325 11.50 42.43 -25.04
CA LYS A 325 12.78 42.98 -24.59
C LYS A 325 12.58 44.49 -24.38
N ALA A 326 13.32 45.02 -23.40
CA ALA A 326 13.51 46.42 -22.97
C ALA A 326 12.81 46.72 -21.62
N ASP A 327 13.43 47.33 -20.61
CA ASP A 327 14.47 48.34 -20.63
C ASP A 327 15.48 48.22 -19.47
N THR A 328 16.66 48.75 -19.77
CA THR A 328 17.80 49.05 -18.91
C THR A 328 17.48 50.09 -17.83
N ASP A 329 18.10 49.95 -16.65
CA ASP A 329 18.69 51.09 -15.95
C ASP A 329 19.91 50.66 -15.11
N LYS A 330 21.02 51.37 -15.35
CA LYS A 330 22.33 51.18 -14.72
C LYS A 330 22.86 52.59 -14.39
N ALA A 331 22.97 52.89 -13.10
CA ALA A 331 23.71 54.01 -12.48
C ALA A 331 23.28 54.04 -10.99
N ASP A 332 24.07 54.30 -9.97
CA ASP A 332 25.40 54.87 -9.87
C ASP A 332 26.12 54.35 -8.62
N THR A 333 27.45 54.39 -8.71
CA THR A 333 28.42 54.32 -7.63
C THR A 333 28.20 55.39 -6.57
N ASP A 334 28.39 55.04 -5.30
CA ASP A 334 29.02 55.95 -4.34
C ASP A 334 29.89 55.17 -3.34
N LYS A 335 31.20 55.40 -3.46
CA LYS A 335 32.24 55.10 -2.49
C LYS A 335 32.69 56.45 -1.96
N ALA A 336 32.52 56.71 -0.68
CA ALA A 336 33.16 57.83 0.01
C ALA A 336 33.77 57.34 1.32
N ASP A 337 34.93 57.92 1.61
CA ASP A 337 35.97 57.48 2.52
C ASP A 337 35.71 57.76 4.02
N ALA A 338 36.38 56.92 4.83
CA ALA A 338 37.11 57.19 6.08
C ALA A 338 36.91 58.50 6.88
N ASP A 339 36.69 58.34 8.19
CA ASP A 339 37.46 58.99 9.27
C ASP A 339 37.07 58.29 10.61
N LYS A 340 38.00 57.60 11.29
CA LYS A 340 38.84 58.04 12.43
C LYS A 340 38.25 57.76 13.82
N ASP A 341 39.06 57.00 14.58
CA ASP A 341 39.44 57.16 15.99
C ASP A 341 38.38 57.51 17.05
N SER A 342 38.20 56.61 18.03
CA SER A 342 38.53 56.90 19.45
C SER A 342 38.27 55.68 20.36
N GLU A 343 39.34 55.26 21.04
CA GLU A 343 39.48 54.58 22.35
C GLU A 343 38.83 53.22 22.63
#